data_AF-A0AA49GES7-F1
#
_entry.id   AF-A0AA49GES7-F1
#
_cell.length_a   1.000
_cell.length_b   1.000
_cell.length_c   1.000
_cell.angle_alpha   90.00
_cell.angle_beta   90.00
_cell.angle_gamma   90.00
#
_symmetry.space_group_name_H-M   'P 1'
#
loop_
_entity.id
_entity.type
_entity.pdbx_description
1 polymer ?
#
loop_
_entity_poly.entity_id
_entity_poly.type
_entity_poly.pdbx_seq_one_letter_code
_entity_poly.pdbx_strand_id
1 'polypeptide(L)'
;MRILIIITLFITSFNSASGQIVKADLEPVEKDYYAWITSLNEGPIEWLTVSTNDIDAKAYRIVITTSEIYNSLYVETVVFGNEGCCKRIVAKHQIDLYDLFSKLKMSGEITNIEFTKWLNNGEFEMNIQDQSYLLSIEEDHVEVSQIN
;
A
#
# COMPACT_ATOMS: atom_id res chain seq x y z
N MET A 1 54.61 37.28 3.72
CA MET A 1 54.06 35.93 3.93
C MET A 1 52.54 36.06 3.93
N ARG A 2 51.88 35.84 2.78
CA ARG A 2 50.42 36.01 2.63
C ARG A 2 49.76 34.64 2.86
N ILE A 3 49.02 34.50 3.95
CA ILE A 3 48.22 33.31 4.25
C ILE A 3 46.88 33.49 3.52
N LEU A 4 46.70 32.72 2.44
CA LEU A 4 45.45 32.65 1.70
C LEU A 4 44.57 31.60 2.40
N ILE A 5 43.57 32.05 3.18
CA ILE A 5 42.59 31.17 3.81
C ILE A 5 41.59 30.75 2.72
N ILE A 6 41.69 29.51 2.25
CA ILE A 6 40.73 28.91 1.32
C ILE A 6 39.50 28.49 2.14
N ILE A 7 38.44 29.28 2.00
CA ILE A 7 37.09 29.00 2.51
C ILE A 7 36.56 27.79 1.73
N THR A 8 36.55 26.61 2.36
CA THR A 8 35.82 25.44 1.84
C THR A 8 34.38 25.54 2.31
N LEU A 9 33.54 26.12 1.47
CA LEU A 9 32.10 26.21 1.64
C LEU A 9 31.53 24.80 1.44
N PHE A 10 31.31 24.07 2.53
CA PHE A 10 30.57 22.80 2.53
C PHE A 10 29.09 23.13 2.32
N ILE A 11 28.68 23.24 1.05
CA ILE A 11 27.25 23.31 0.69
C ILE A 11 26.73 21.87 0.82
N THR A 12 26.26 21.52 2.02
CA THR A 12 25.45 20.33 2.21
C THR A 12 24.18 20.50 1.38
N SER A 13 24.14 19.81 0.25
CA SER A 13 22.94 19.66 -0.55
C SER A 13 21.97 18.84 0.28
N PHE A 14 21.11 19.51 1.05
CA PHE A 14 19.88 18.91 1.55
C PHE A 14 19.05 18.59 0.31
N ASN A 15 19.25 17.40 -0.26
CA ASN A 15 18.29 16.81 -1.17
C ASN A 15 17.05 16.54 -0.34
N SER A 16 16.12 17.50 -0.31
CA SER A 16 14.76 17.23 0.09
C SER A 16 14.22 16.19 -0.88
N ALA A 17 14.26 14.92 -0.48
CA ALA A 17 13.61 13.84 -1.18
C ALA A 17 12.10 14.06 -1.07
N SER A 18 11.57 14.89 -1.98
CA SER A 18 10.14 15.03 -2.19
C SER A 18 9.68 13.75 -2.89
N GLY A 19 9.39 12.70 -2.12
CA GLY A 19 8.76 11.50 -2.65
C GLY A 19 7.50 11.90 -3.41
N GLN A 20 7.38 11.50 -4.67
CA GLN A 20 6.19 11.75 -5.46
C GLN A 20 5.04 10.90 -4.87
N ILE A 21 3.99 11.55 -4.37
CA ILE A 21 2.76 10.86 -3.97
C ILE A 21 1.93 10.64 -5.23
N VAL A 22 1.58 9.39 -5.48
CA VAL A 22 0.72 8.94 -6.58
C VAL A 22 -0.57 8.40 -5.97
N LYS A 23 -1.72 8.72 -6.58
CA LYS A 23 -3.01 8.14 -6.19
C LYS A 23 -3.39 7.05 -7.18
N ALA A 24 -3.70 5.86 -6.70
CA ALA A 24 -4.27 4.78 -7.50
C ALA A 24 -5.71 4.52 -7.04
N ASP A 25 -6.63 4.48 -7.99
CA ASP A 25 -8.06 4.37 -7.71
C ASP A 25 -8.42 2.94 -7.26
N LEU A 26 -9.44 2.85 -6.40
CA LEU A 26 -9.99 1.60 -5.91
C LEU A 26 -11.26 1.22 -6.68
N GLU A 27 -11.20 0.12 -7.43
CA GLU A 27 -12.35 -0.39 -8.18
C GLU A 27 -13.10 -1.47 -7.38
N PRO A 28 -14.42 -1.36 -7.14
CA PRO A 28 -15.17 -2.36 -6.39
C PRO A 28 -15.21 -3.71 -7.12
N VAL A 29 -15.03 -4.80 -6.37
CA VAL A 29 -15.03 -6.17 -6.92
C VAL A 29 -16.09 -7.03 -6.24
N GLU A 30 -17.03 -7.56 -7.02
CA GLU A 30 -18.11 -8.44 -6.52
C GLU A 30 -17.70 -9.91 -6.37
N LYS A 31 -16.54 -10.34 -6.89
CA LYS A 31 -16.15 -11.75 -6.89
C LYS A 31 -15.75 -12.22 -5.48
N ASP A 32 -16.37 -13.29 -5.00
CA ASP A 32 -16.05 -13.92 -3.71
C ASP A 32 -14.81 -14.82 -3.73
N TYR A 33 -14.31 -15.19 -4.91
CA TYR A 33 -13.19 -16.12 -5.06
C TYR A 33 -12.03 -15.49 -5.85
N TYR A 34 -10.81 -15.65 -5.31
CA TYR A 34 -9.57 -15.34 -6.01
C TYR A 34 -8.94 -16.63 -6.52
N ALA A 35 -8.76 -16.72 -7.84
CA ALA A 35 -7.86 -17.72 -8.39
C ALA A 35 -6.40 -17.27 -8.16
N TRP A 36 -5.50 -18.22 -7.94
CA TRP A 36 -4.05 -17.98 -7.94
C TRP A 36 -3.54 -16.97 -6.90
N ILE A 37 -4.06 -17.03 -5.67
CA ILE A 37 -3.53 -16.24 -4.54
C ILE A 37 -2.07 -16.62 -4.31
N THR A 38 -1.19 -15.62 -4.34
CA THR A 38 0.24 -15.74 -4.01
C THR A 38 0.60 -15.06 -2.70
N SER A 39 -0.19 -14.08 -2.27
CA SER A 39 -0.03 -13.44 -0.97
C SER A 39 -1.38 -13.03 -0.38
N LEU A 40 -1.55 -13.23 0.92
CA LEU A 40 -2.72 -12.80 1.68
C LEU A 40 -2.27 -12.35 3.07
N ASN A 41 -2.36 -11.05 3.33
CA ASN A 41 -1.82 -10.45 4.56
C ASN A 41 -2.86 -9.54 5.19
N GLU A 42 -3.31 -9.88 6.39
CA GLU A 42 -4.22 -9.08 7.18
C GLU A 42 -3.44 -8.15 8.11
N GLY A 43 -3.87 -6.89 8.17
CA GLY A 43 -3.26 -5.87 8.99
C GLY A 43 -3.68 -5.91 10.44
N PRO A 44 -3.14 -5.00 11.26
CA PRO A 44 -3.56 -4.83 12.65
C PRO A 44 -5.05 -4.54 12.74
N ILE A 45 -5.71 -5.15 13.73
CA ILE A 45 -7.12 -4.88 14.04
C ILE A 45 -7.22 -3.56 14.80
N GLU A 46 -8.06 -2.64 14.31
CA GLU A 46 -8.44 -1.42 15.00
C GLU A 46 -9.83 -1.59 15.62
N TRP A 47 -9.89 -1.55 16.95
CA TRP A 47 -11.13 -1.56 17.70
C TRP A 47 -11.79 -0.19 17.66
N LEU A 48 -13.06 -0.16 17.28
CA LEU A 48 -13.84 1.07 17.18
C LEU A 48 -14.31 1.48 18.59
N THR A 49 -14.18 2.76 18.91
CA THR A 49 -14.68 3.31 20.18
C THR A 49 -16.20 3.23 20.30
N VAL A 50 -16.91 3.26 19.17
CA VAL A 50 -18.37 3.16 19.09
C VAL A 50 -18.73 2.11 18.06
N SER A 51 -19.44 1.07 18.53
CA SER A 51 -19.99 0.03 17.66
C SER A 51 -20.96 0.62 16.65
N THR A 52 -20.83 0.25 15.39
CA THR A 52 -21.72 0.70 14.31
C THR A 52 -22.17 -0.51 13.50
N ASN A 53 -23.49 -0.77 13.41
CA ASN A 53 -24.04 -1.92 12.69
C ASN A 53 -23.43 -3.27 13.12
N ASP A 54 -23.28 -3.49 14.42
CA ASP A 54 -22.66 -4.68 15.02
C ASP A 54 -21.19 -4.89 14.60
N ILE A 55 -20.51 -3.82 14.17
CA ILE A 55 -19.08 -3.80 13.87
C ILE A 55 -18.35 -3.13 15.04
N ASP A 56 -17.47 -3.89 15.68
CA ASP A 56 -16.67 -3.46 16.83
C ASP A 56 -15.20 -3.28 16.48
N ALA A 57 -14.74 -3.90 15.38
CA ALA A 57 -13.38 -3.70 14.89
C ALA A 57 -13.30 -3.79 13.37
N LYS A 58 -12.27 -3.15 12.82
CA LYS A 58 -11.92 -3.20 11.39
C LYS A 58 -10.45 -3.55 11.19
N ALA A 59 -10.14 -4.20 10.09
CA ALA A 59 -8.78 -4.40 9.59
C ALA A 59 -8.79 -4.32 8.07
N TYR A 60 -7.67 -3.95 7.47
CA TYR A 60 -7.45 -4.13 6.04
C TYR A 60 -6.74 -5.44 5.75
N ARG A 61 -7.03 -6.02 4.59
CA ARG A 61 -6.33 -7.22 4.11
C ARG A 61 -5.89 -7.02 2.67
N ILE A 62 -4.61 -7.25 2.43
CA ILE A 62 -4.02 -7.21 1.09
C ILE A 62 -4.04 -8.62 0.51
N VAL A 63 -4.54 -8.74 -0.72
CA VAL A 63 -4.50 -9.98 -1.49
C VAL A 63 -3.73 -9.71 -2.77
N ILE A 64 -2.71 -10.51 -3.02
CA ILE A 64 -1.96 -10.53 -4.29
C ILE A 64 -2.29 -11.85 -4.98
N THR A 65 -2.69 -11.77 -6.23
CA THR A 65 -2.85 -12.93 -7.11
C THR A 65 -1.85 -12.85 -8.24
N THR A 66 -1.33 -13.99 -8.68
CA THR A 66 -0.41 -14.06 -9.83
C THR A 66 -0.94 -15.06 -10.84
N SER A 67 -1.31 -14.58 -12.02
CA SER A 67 -1.66 -15.43 -13.15
C SER A 67 -0.53 -15.39 -14.16
N GLU A 68 0.12 -16.53 -14.38
CA GLU A 68 1.39 -16.62 -15.13
C GLU A 68 2.47 -15.73 -14.47
N ILE A 69 2.74 -14.57 -15.07
CA ILE A 69 3.68 -13.58 -14.54
C ILE A 69 2.98 -12.31 -14.06
N TYR A 70 1.71 -12.10 -14.40
CA TYR A 70 1.00 -10.86 -14.11
C TYR A 70 0.39 -10.87 -12.70
N ASN A 71 0.68 -9.81 -11.95
CA ASN A 71 0.11 -9.60 -10.63
C ASN A 71 -1.23 -8.85 -10.70
N SER A 72 -2.11 -9.13 -9.74
CA SER A 72 -3.24 -8.27 -9.37
C SER A 72 -3.21 -8.02 -7.88
N LEU A 73 -3.64 -6.84 -7.46
CA LEU A 73 -3.55 -6.36 -6.09
C LEU A 73 -4.93 -5.90 -5.61
N TYR A 74 -5.36 -6.45 -4.49
CA TYR A 74 -6.66 -6.16 -3.90
C TYR A 74 -6.51 -5.68 -2.45
N VAL A 75 -7.38 -4.76 -2.07
CA VAL A 75 -7.57 -4.28 -0.70
C VAL A 75 -8.97 -4.69 -0.25
N GLU A 76 -9.04 -5.43 0.84
CA GLU A 76 -10.29 -5.83 1.46
C GLU A 76 -10.46 -5.14 2.81
N THR A 77 -11.68 -4.68 3.08
CA THR A 77 -12.10 -4.25 4.41
C THR A 77 -12.72 -5.43 5.13
N VAL A 78 -12.09 -5.83 6.22
CA VAL A 78 -12.52 -6.91 7.09
C VAL A 78 -13.07 -6.31 8.38
N VAL A 79 -14.24 -6.76 8.79
CA VAL A 79 -14.88 -6.31 10.03
C VAL A 79 -15.12 -7.46 10.97
N PHE A 80 -15.17 -7.12 12.25
CA PHE A 80 -15.39 -8.05 13.36
C PHE A 80 -16.52 -7.53 14.23
N GLY A 81 -17.31 -8.45 14.78
CA GLY A 81 -18.26 -8.16 15.85
C GLY A 81 -17.60 -8.29 17.22
N ASN A 82 -18.44 -8.35 18.25
CA ASN A 82 -18.01 -8.35 19.64
C ASN A 82 -16.97 -9.42 19.96
N GLU A 83 -15.96 -9.06 20.74
CA GLU A 83 -14.84 -9.92 21.13
C GLU A 83 -14.11 -10.59 19.95
N GLY A 84 -14.19 -10.02 18.75
CA GLY A 84 -13.48 -10.51 17.56
C GLY A 84 -14.23 -11.62 16.83
N CYS A 85 -15.50 -11.87 17.20
CA CYS A 85 -16.34 -12.84 16.52
C CYS A 85 -16.83 -12.32 15.15
N CYS A 86 -17.56 -13.16 14.40
CA CYS A 86 -18.32 -12.75 13.21
C CYS A 86 -17.49 -12.05 12.11
N LYS A 87 -16.22 -12.44 11.97
CA LYS A 87 -15.31 -11.94 10.93
C LYS A 87 -15.94 -12.07 9.55
N ARG A 88 -16.02 -10.95 8.82
CA ARG A 88 -16.52 -10.93 7.43
C ARG A 88 -15.84 -9.84 6.61
N ILE A 89 -15.79 -10.04 5.31
CA ILE A 89 -15.33 -9.02 4.34
C ILE A 89 -16.55 -8.18 3.98
N VAL A 90 -16.46 -6.86 4.09
CA VAL A 90 -17.56 -5.93 3.75
C VAL A 90 -17.28 -5.08 2.53
N ALA A 91 -16.01 -4.95 2.15
CA ALA A 91 -15.61 -4.28 0.93
C ALA A 91 -14.41 -4.97 0.33
N LYS A 92 -14.33 -4.94 -1.00
CA LYS A 92 -13.24 -5.48 -1.79
C LYS A 92 -13.01 -4.54 -2.94
N HIS A 93 -11.78 -4.08 -3.06
CA HIS A 93 -11.37 -3.20 -4.13
C HIS A 93 -10.12 -3.73 -4.81
N GLN A 94 -10.04 -3.58 -6.12
CA GLN A 94 -8.83 -3.81 -6.89
C GLN A 94 -8.11 -2.48 -7.08
N ILE A 95 -6.79 -2.50 -6.91
CA ILE A 95 -5.93 -1.37 -7.30
C ILE A 95 -5.67 -1.49 -8.80
N ASP A 96 -5.92 -0.42 -9.56
CA ASP A 96 -5.54 -0.36 -10.97
C ASP A 96 -4.00 -0.27 -11.09
N LEU A 97 -3.36 -1.43 -11.29
CA LEU A 97 -1.92 -1.53 -11.43
C LEU A 97 -1.39 -0.93 -12.73
N TYR A 98 -2.21 -0.85 -13.80
CA TYR A 98 -1.78 -0.20 -15.04
C TYR A 98 -1.67 1.32 -14.83
N ASP A 99 -2.68 1.91 -14.20
CA ASP A 99 -2.67 3.31 -13.83
C ASP A 99 -1.56 3.63 -12.81
N LEU A 100 -1.39 2.79 -11.78
CA LEU A 100 -0.31 2.94 -10.80
C LEU A 100 1.07 2.92 -11.46
N PHE A 101 1.36 1.91 -12.30
CA PHE A 101 2.66 1.79 -12.97
C PHE A 101 2.90 2.98 -13.90
N SER A 102 1.88 3.43 -14.62
CA SER A 102 1.95 4.62 -15.48
C SER A 102 2.30 5.88 -14.69
N LYS A 103 1.64 6.11 -13.55
CA LYS A 103 1.87 7.28 -12.67
C LYS A 103 3.24 7.23 -11.98
N LEU A 104 3.72 6.04 -11.64
CA LEU A 104 5.09 5.80 -11.14
C LEU A 104 6.15 5.83 -12.25
N LYS A 105 5.75 5.99 -13.52
CA LYS A 105 6.64 5.96 -14.70
C LYS A 105 7.46 4.67 -14.79
N MET A 106 6.88 3.57 -14.30
CA MET A 106 7.46 2.24 -14.44
C MET A 106 7.28 1.74 -15.87
N SER A 107 8.26 0.98 -16.35
CA SER A 107 8.24 0.39 -17.69
C SER A 107 8.28 -1.12 -17.59
N GLY A 108 7.70 -1.81 -18.57
CA GLY A 108 7.69 -3.26 -18.63
C GLY A 108 6.39 -3.87 -18.11
N GLU A 109 6.48 -5.12 -17.66
CA GLU A 109 5.33 -5.92 -17.26
C GLU A 109 4.92 -5.66 -15.80
N ILE A 110 3.63 -5.82 -15.51
CA ILE A 110 3.06 -5.70 -14.16
C ILE A 110 3.35 -6.98 -13.39
N THR A 111 4.58 -7.10 -12.91
CA THR A 111 5.11 -8.27 -12.21
C THR A 111 5.93 -7.83 -10.99
N ASN A 112 6.41 -8.81 -10.22
CA ASN A 112 7.31 -8.60 -9.07
C ASN A 112 6.72 -7.64 -8.02
N ILE A 113 5.42 -7.83 -7.73
CA ILE A 113 4.71 -7.13 -6.67
C ILE A 113 4.67 -8.03 -5.44
N GLU A 114 5.28 -7.56 -4.35
CA GLU A 114 5.41 -8.32 -3.10
C GLU A 114 5.01 -7.48 -1.90
N PHE A 115 4.20 -8.07 -1.03
CA PHE A 115 3.89 -7.49 0.27
C PHE A 115 5.08 -7.65 1.22
N THR A 116 5.48 -6.56 1.90
CA THR A 116 6.58 -6.60 2.86
C THR A 116 6.09 -6.67 4.30
N LYS A 117 5.37 -5.65 4.76
CA LYS A 117 4.84 -5.57 6.15
C LYS A 117 3.77 -4.50 6.29
N TRP A 118 2.97 -4.61 7.33
CA TRP A 118 2.10 -3.53 7.81
C TRP A 118 2.87 -2.58 8.73
N LEU A 119 2.57 -1.29 8.62
CA LEU A 119 3.05 -0.27 9.57
C LEU A 119 1.99 0.06 10.62
N ASN A 120 0.72 0.13 10.20
CA ASN A 120 -0.45 0.34 11.06
C ASN A 120 -1.73 -0.15 10.34
N ASN A 121 -2.91 0.14 10.90
CA ASN A 121 -4.18 -0.17 10.24
C ASN A 121 -4.51 0.87 9.15
N GLY A 122 -3.92 0.68 7.98
CA GLY A 122 -4.13 1.57 6.82
C GLY A 122 -2.87 1.76 6.00
N GLU A 123 -1.69 1.59 6.60
CA GLU A 123 -0.41 1.78 5.92
C GLU A 123 0.43 0.51 5.87
N PHE A 124 1.00 0.23 4.71
CA PHE A 124 1.83 -0.94 4.47
C PHE A 124 2.94 -0.68 3.47
N GLU A 125 4.02 -1.45 3.61
CA GLU A 125 5.14 -1.42 2.68
C GLU A 125 5.02 -2.56 1.68
N MET A 126 5.34 -2.25 0.43
CA MET A 126 5.44 -3.22 -0.65
C MET A 126 6.70 -3.02 -1.47
N ASN A 127 7.19 -4.10 -2.05
CA ASN A 127 8.15 -4.04 -3.13
C ASN A 127 7.44 -4.16 -4.48
N ILE A 128 7.75 -3.25 -5.40
CA ILE A 128 7.27 -3.25 -6.78
C ILE A 128 8.49 -3.10 -7.67
N GLN A 129 8.82 -4.12 -8.47
CA GLN A 129 10.01 -4.14 -9.34
C GLN A 129 11.30 -3.73 -8.59
N ASP A 130 11.58 -4.39 -7.46
CA ASP A 130 12.75 -4.16 -6.61
C ASP A 130 12.86 -2.77 -5.95
N GLN A 131 11.79 -1.97 -5.99
CA GLN A 131 11.69 -0.68 -5.31
C GLN A 131 10.64 -0.75 -4.20
N SER A 132 10.97 -0.17 -3.04
CA SER A 132 10.07 -0.15 -1.88
C SER A 132 9.16 1.07 -1.90
N TYR A 133 7.87 0.83 -1.66
CA TYR A 133 6.82 1.84 -1.60
C TYR A 133 6.03 1.73 -0.31
N LEU A 134 5.64 2.89 0.22
CA LEU A 134 4.64 3.03 1.25
C LEU A 134 3.30 3.27 0.59
N LEU A 135 2.32 2.44 0.93
CA LEU A 135 0.94 2.55 0.48
C LEU A 135 0.06 2.90 1.68
N SER A 136 -0.75 3.95 1.55
CA SER A 136 -1.72 4.41 2.56
C SER A 136 -3.13 4.29 1.99
N ILE A 137 -3.98 3.52 2.66
CA ILE A 137 -5.36 3.24 2.23
C ILE A 137 -6.27 4.39 2.65
N GLU A 138 -6.85 5.06 1.66
CA GLU A 138 -7.89 6.07 1.82
C GLU A 138 -9.26 5.48 1.42
N GLU A 139 -10.34 6.26 1.55
CA GLU A 139 -11.71 5.79 1.33
C GLU A 139 -11.96 5.30 -0.11
N ASP A 140 -11.45 6.03 -1.11
CA ASP A 140 -11.69 5.79 -2.54
C ASP A 140 -10.41 5.55 -3.36
N HIS A 141 -9.24 5.64 -2.74
CA HIS A 141 -7.95 5.46 -3.41
C HIS A 141 -6.87 4.94 -2.45
N VAL A 142 -5.72 4.60 -3.01
CA VAL A 142 -4.49 4.36 -2.25
C VAL A 142 -3.46 5.40 -2.65
N GLU A 143 -2.90 6.08 -1.64
CA GLU A 143 -1.74 6.95 -1.83
C GLU A 143 -0.47 6.12 -1.80
N VAL A 144 0.40 6.31 -2.79
CA VAL A 144 1.64 5.55 -2.97
C VAL A 144 2.82 6.52 -2.98
N SER A 145 3.80 6.27 -2.12
CA SER A 145 5.02 7.08 -2.03
C SER A 145 6.26 6.19 -1.98
N GLN A 146 7.33 6.60 -2.64
CA GLN A 146 8.58 5.84 -2.65
C GLN A 146 9.31 5.97 -1.30
N ILE A 147 9.78 4.85 -0.77
CA ILE A 147 10.64 4.80 0.42
C ILE A 147 12.09 4.93 -0.04
N ASN A 148 12.82 5.91 0.53
CA ASN A 148 14.25 6.12 0.24
C ASN A 148 15.16 5.31 1.17
#